data_AF-A0A1H4IJQ9-F1
#
_entry.id   AF-A0A1H4IJQ9-F1
#
_cell.length_a   1.000
_cell.length_b   1.000
_cell.length_c   1.000
_cell.angle_alpha   90.00
_cell.angle_beta   90.00
_cell.angle_gamma   90.00
#
_symmetry.space_group_name_H-M   'P 1'
#
loop_
_entity.id
_entity.type
_entity.pdbx_description
1 polymer ?
#
loop_
_entity_poly.entity_id
_entity_poly.type
_entity_poly.pdbx_seq_one_letter_code
_entity_poly.pdbx_strand_id
1 'polypeptide(L)'
;MNSVRRACVVLTAAAGLGVALVPVASADPVQTVAYTSEAGAFPLEGSAQYAAPADEIAVWEYNGVLKIDVQSGLKDLRVELSAPAGETLHTGTYTGARFRGQGDPALSTPGVFVVSGSFGCTDAYADFTIDRLDASGVDLTFVQRCGAPDAPATRGEVHFTR
;
A
#
# COMPACT_ATOMS: atom_id res chain seq x y z
N MET A 1 84.30 -22.70 -0.08
CA MET A 1 83.13 -23.62 -0.11
C MET A 1 82.09 -23.04 -1.06
N ASN A 2 81.88 -23.74 -2.19
CA ASN A 2 80.74 -23.79 -3.14
C ASN A 2 80.07 -22.45 -3.57
N SER A 3 80.23 -21.90 -4.79
CA SER A 3 79.88 -22.37 -6.15
C SER A 3 78.40 -22.14 -6.56
N VAL A 4 78.16 -21.08 -7.38
CA VAL A 4 77.24 -20.93 -8.56
C VAL A 4 75.70 -20.98 -8.25
N ARG A 5 74.80 -20.08 -8.70
CA ARG A 5 74.30 -19.82 -10.07
C ARG A 5 73.35 -18.60 -10.18
N ARG A 6 73.46 -17.94 -11.35
CA ARG A 6 72.49 -17.04 -11.99
C ARG A 6 71.09 -17.66 -12.12
N ALA A 7 70.03 -16.85 -12.00
CA ALA A 7 68.88 -16.88 -12.93
C ALA A 7 68.04 -15.60 -12.79
N CYS A 8 67.99 -14.83 -13.87
CA CYS A 8 66.99 -13.81 -14.13
C CYS A 8 65.75 -14.51 -14.69
N VAL A 9 64.56 -14.27 -14.13
CA VAL A 9 63.28 -14.62 -14.79
C VAL A 9 62.36 -13.42 -14.65
N VAL A 10 61.92 -12.94 -15.81
CA VAL A 10 61.01 -11.83 -16.06
C VAL A 10 59.65 -12.42 -16.46
N LEU A 11 58.58 -11.65 -16.20
CA LEU A 11 57.20 -11.76 -16.72
C LEU A 11 56.33 -12.82 -16.03
N THR A 12 55.07 -12.55 -15.65
CA THR A 12 54.00 -11.96 -16.48
C THR A 12 52.94 -11.27 -15.60
N ALA A 13 52.56 -10.03 -15.95
CA ALA A 13 51.35 -9.39 -15.42
C ALA A 13 50.16 -9.85 -16.27
N ALA A 14 49.31 -10.72 -15.73
CA ALA A 14 48.04 -11.07 -16.35
C ALA A 14 46.97 -10.05 -15.92
N ALA A 15 46.59 -9.15 -16.83
CA ALA A 15 45.44 -8.27 -16.67
C ALA A 15 44.15 -9.10 -16.81
N GLY A 16 43.64 -9.62 -15.69
CA GLY A 16 42.32 -10.23 -15.62
C GLY A 16 41.25 -9.14 -15.58
N LEU A 17 40.46 -9.04 -16.64
CA LEU A 17 39.19 -8.30 -16.65
C LEU A 17 38.21 -8.99 -15.68
N GLY A 18 38.24 -8.57 -14.42
CA GLY A 18 37.25 -8.98 -13.43
C GLY A 18 35.93 -8.29 -13.72
N VAL A 19 34.93 -9.05 -14.18
CA VAL A 19 33.54 -8.57 -14.22
C VAL A 19 33.08 -8.46 -12.76
N ALA A 20 33.06 -7.24 -12.22
CA ALA A 20 32.50 -6.98 -10.90
C ALA A 20 30.98 -7.22 -10.97
N LEU A 21 30.51 -8.30 -10.35
CA LEU A 21 29.08 -8.51 -10.10
C LEU A 21 28.66 -7.51 -9.03
N VAL A 22 28.03 -6.41 -9.43
CA VAL A 22 27.41 -5.48 -8.49
C VAL A 22 26.14 -6.18 -7.97
N PRO A 23 25.99 -6.42 -6.66
CA PRO A 23 24.75 -6.95 -6.13
C PRO A 23 23.66 -5.89 -6.38
N VAL A 24 22.64 -6.27 -7.15
CA VAL A 24 21.42 -5.47 -7.24
C VAL A 24 20.71 -5.65 -5.91
N ALA A 25 20.70 -4.59 -5.08
CA ALA A 25 19.85 -4.59 -3.90
C ALA A 25 18.40 -4.62 -4.37
N SER A 26 17.72 -5.75 -4.16
CA SER A 26 16.27 -5.77 -4.20
C SER A 26 15.80 -4.91 -3.04
N ALA A 27 15.04 -3.84 -3.30
CA ALA A 27 14.28 -3.22 -2.23
C ALA A 27 13.27 -4.27 -1.74
N ASP A 28 13.18 -4.46 -0.42
CA ASP A 28 12.14 -5.31 0.15
C ASP A 28 10.76 -4.71 -0.20
N PRO A 29 9.75 -5.55 -0.49
CA PRO A 29 8.41 -5.05 -0.75
C PRO A 29 7.91 -4.23 0.46
N VAL A 30 7.50 -3.00 0.21
CA VAL A 30 6.85 -2.13 1.19
C VAL A 30 5.37 -2.51 1.24
N GLN A 31 4.93 -2.95 2.42
CA GLN A 31 3.53 -3.22 2.70
C GLN A 31 3.19 -2.55 4.02
N THR A 32 2.61 -1.36 3.94
CA THR A 32 2.21 -0.56 5.08
C THR A 32 0.82 0.02 4.89
N VAL A 33 0.09 0.11 5.99
CA VAL A 33 -1.18 0.82 6.07
C VAL A 33 -1.13 1.66 7.34
N ALA A 34 -1.52 2.92 7.26
CA ALA A 34 -1.58 3.79 8.42
C ALA A 34 -2.82 4.66 8.39
N TYR A 35 -3.26 5.09 9.57
CA TYR A 35 -4.26 6.14 9.67
C TYR A 35 -4.07 7.00 10.90
N THR A 36 -4.63 8.20 10.84
CA THR A 36 -4.83 9.10 11.98
C THR A 36 -6.23 9.69 11.90
N SER A 37 -6.92 9.66 13.02
CA SER A 37 -8.30 10.08 13.17
C SER A 37 -8.42 11.27 14.10
N GLU A 38 -9.24 12.24 13.71
CA GLU A 38 -9.69 13.31 14.59
C GLU A 38 -10.57 12.73 15.72
N ALA A 39 -10.64 13.44 16.85
CA ALA A 39 -11.44 12.99 17.99
C ALA A 39 -12.93 12.88 17.58
N GLY A 40 -13.53 11.71 17.82
CA GLY A 40 -14.92 11.42 17.45
C GLY A 40 -15.13 10.91 16.02
N ALA A 41 -14.05 10.66 15.26
CA ALA A 41 -14.14 9.96 13.99
C ALA A 41 -14.55 8.50 14.19
N PHE A 42 -15.20 7.93 13.16
CA PHE A 42 -15.73 6.57 13.17
C PHE A 42 -15.65 5.97 11.74
N PRO A 43 -15.33 4.68 11.58
CA PRO A 43 -15.12 3.65 12.63
C PRO A 43 -13.71 3.60 13.20
N LEU A 44 -12.78 4.40 12.66
CA LEU A 44 -11.38 4.41 13.06
C LEU A 44 -11.15 5.47 14.12
N GLU A 45 -10.65 5.06 15.29
CA GLU A 45 -10.34 5.95 16.41
C GLU A 45 -8.83 6.04 16.65
N GLY A 46 -8.33 7.24 16.99
CA GLY A 46 -6.92 7.46 17.27
C GLY A 46 -6.03 7.27 16.05
N SER A 47 -4.95 6.52 16.17
CA SER A 47 -4.00 6.28 15.08
C SER A 47 -3.47 4.85 15.13
N ALA A 48 -3.21 4.26 13.97
CA ALA A 48 -2.53 2.98 13.87
C ALA A 48 -1.56 2.96 12.69
N GLN A 49 -0.55 2.12 12.80
CA GLN A 49 0.42 1.79 11.76
C GLN A 49 0.50 0.27 11.70
N TYR A 50 0.41 -0.28 10.50
CA TYR A 50 0.55 -1.69 10.21
C TYR A 50 1.66 -1.90 9.20
N ALA A 51 2.44 -2.96 9.38
CA ALA A 51 3.54 -3.31 8.48
C ALA A 51 3.77 -4.82 8.40
N ALA A 52 3.92 -5.34 7.19
CA ALA A 52 4.38 -6.71 6.98
C ALA A 52 5.85 -6.86 7.44
N PRO A 53 6.27 -8.07 7.86
CA PRO A 53 5.48 -9.30 7.99
C PRO A 53 4.79 -9.45 9.36
N ALA A 54 4.85 -8.43 10.24
CA ALA A 54 4.23 -8.51 11.56
C ALA A 54 2.70 -8.47 11.48
N ASP A 55 2.18 -7.69 10.54
CA ASP A 55 0.76 -7.61 10.20
C ASP A 55 0.51 -8.24 8.82
N GLU A 56 -0.60 -8.95 8.67
CA GLU A 56 -1.01 -9.48 7.38
C GLU A 56 -1.75 -8.38 6.62
N ILE A 57 -1.25 -8.01 5.44
CA ILE A 57 -1.84 -7.00 4.57
C ILE A 57 -2.13 -7.64 3.22
N ALA A 58 -3.40 -7.64 2.81
CA ALA A 58 -3.84 -8.17 1.53
C ALA A 58 -4.50 -7.08 0.69
N VAL A 59 -4.02 -6.91 -0.54
CA VAL A 59 -4.57 -5.98 -1.52
C VAL A 59 -5.03 -6.73 -2.76
N TRP A 60 -6.32 -6.63 -3.06
CA TRP A 60 -6.98 -7.38 -4.13
C TRP A 60 -8.19 -6.62 -4.68
N GLU A 61 -8.68 -7.03 -5.85
CA GLU A 61 -9.88 -6.46 -6.46
C GLU A 61 -10.95 -7.53 -6.63
N TYR A 62 -12.21 -7.16 -6.40
CA TYR A 62 -13.36 -8.02 -6.66
C TYR A 62 -14.57 -7.19 -7.09
N ASN A 63 -15.15 -7.54 -8.24
CA ASN A 63 -16.30 -6.83 -8.84
C ASN A 63 -16.09 -5.30 -8.93
N GLY A 64 -14.89 -4.87 -9.36
CA GLY A 64 -14.54 -3.46 -9.50
C GLY A 64 -14.38 -2.71 -8.17
N VAL A 65 -14.20 -3.44 -7.06
CA VAL A 65 -13.90 -2.89 -5.73
C VAL A 65 -12.49 -3.27 -5.35
N LEU A 66 -11.63 -2.26 -5.18
CA LEU A 66 -10.32 -2.43 -4.56
C LEU A 66 -10.49 -2.64 -3.07
N LYS A 67 -9.87 -3.68 -2.54
CA LYS A 67 -9.93 -4.07 -1.14
C LYS A 67 -8.54 -4.09 -0.54
N ILE A 68 -8.41 -3.42 0.60
CA ILE A 68 -7.23 -3.41 1.45
C ILE A 68 -7.66 -4.01 2.79
N ASP A 69 -7.25 -5.24 3.05
CA ASP A 69 -7.50 -5.95 4.29
C ASP A 69 -6.22 -5.95 5.13
N VAL A 70 -6.36 -5.67 6.42
CA VAL A 70 -5.29 -5.73 7.41
C VAL A 70 -5.75 -6.59 8.57
N GLN A 71 -4.92 -7.57 8.95
CA GLN A 71 -5.08 -8.36 10.16
C GLN A 71 -3.86 -8.16 11.07
N SER A 72 -4.11 -7.70 12.31
CA SER A 72 -3.09 -7.46 13.33
C SER A 72 -3.54 -8.03 14.67
N GLY A 73 -3.16 -9.29 14.94
CA GLY A 73 -3.64 -10.03 16.11
C GLY A 73 -5.16 -10.18 16.09
N LEU A 74 -5.85 -9.56 17.05
CA LEU A 74 -7.33 -9.54 17.15
C LEU A 74 -7.97 -8.32 16.47
N LYS A 75 -7.17 -7.43 15.88
CA LYS A 75 -7.66 -6.23 15.20
C LYS A 75 -7.72 -6.45 13.70
N ASP A 76 -8.79 -5.98 13.10
CA ASP A 76 -8.99 -5.95 11.66
C ASP A 76 -9.23 -4.51 11.16
N LEU A 77 -8.80 -4.26 9.94
CA LEU A 77 -9.16 -3.08 9.16
C LEU A 77 -9.45 -3.53 7.74
N ARG A 78 -10.55 -3.03 7.18
CA ARG A 78 -10.85 -3.14 5.77
C ARG A 78 -11.14 -1.77 5.19
N VAL A 79 -10.53 -1.47 4.07
CA VAL A 79 -10.86 -0.32 3.22
C VAL A 79 -11.29 -0.84 1.86
N GLU A 80 -12.49 -0.48 1.44
CA GLU A 80 -13.03 -0.77 0.12
C GLU A 80 -13.21 0.54 -0.67
N LEU A 81 -12.69 0.58 -1.89
CA LEU A 81 -12.77 1.73 -2.79
C LEU A 81 -13.28 1.28 -4.16
N SER A 82 -14.12 2.09 -4.80
CA SER A 82 -14.59 1.80 -6.16
C SER A 82 -14.80 3.05 -7.00
N ALA A 83 -14.65 2.90 -8.30
CA ALA A 83 -14.95 3.94 -9.27
C ALA A 83 -16.47 4.17 -9.39
N PRO A 84 -16.89 5.31 -9.97
CA PRO A 84 -18.27 5.51 -10.38
C PRO A 84 -18.78 4.41 -11.32
N ALA A 85 -20.10 4.29 -11.41
CA ALA A 85 -20.77 3.33 -12.27
C ALA A 85 -20.42 3.54 -13.74
N GLY A 86 -19.99 2.45 -14.39
CA GLY A 86 -19.54 2.48 -15.79
C GLY A 86 -18.05 2.77 -15.96
N GLU A 87 -17.33 3.04 -14.88
CA GLU A 87 -15.89 3.27 -14.87
C GLU A 87 -15.14 2.12 -14.20
N THR A 88 -13.84 2.04 -14.50
CA THR A 88 -12.89 1.14 -13.81
C THR A 88 -11.97 1.99 -12.97
N LEU A 89 -11.63 1.51 -11.77
CA LEU A 89 -10.70 2.19 -10.90
C LEU A 89 -9.32 2.32 -11.59
N HIS A 90 -8.81 3.53 -11.62
CA HIS A 90 -7.50 3.88 -12.16
C HIS A 90 -6.83 4.94 -11.28
N THR A 91 -5.57 5.28 -11.56
CA THR A 91 -4.86 6.36 -10.88
C THR A 91 -5.57 7.71 -11.05
N GLY A 92 -5.52 8.54 -10.02
CA GLY A 92 -6.22 9.84 -9.99
C GLY A 92 -6.92 10.10 -8.67
N THR A 93 -7.57 11.26 -8.59
CA THR A 93 -8.30 11.71 -7.40
C THR A 93 -9.80 11.54 -7.60
N TYR A 94 -10.43 10.90 -6.62
CA TYR A 94 -11.86 10.66 -6.55
C TYR A 94 -12.41 11.52 -5.42
N THR A 95 -13.40 12.36 -5.74
CA THR A 95 -14.01 13.28 -4.78
C THR A 95 -15.48 12.95 -4.55
N GLY A 96 -15.98 13.26 -3.36
CA GLY A 96 -17.39 13.06 -3.02
C GLY A 96 -17.79 11.58 -3.03
N ALA A 97 -16.87 10.68 -2.67
CA ALA A 97 -17.15 9.27 -2.52
C ALA A 97 -18.21 9.05 -1.42
N ARG A 98 -19.09 8.09 -1.66
CA ARG A 98 -20.21 7.76 -0.76
C ARG A 98 -20.14 6.30 -0.35
N PHE A 99 -20.80 5.99 0.77
CA PHE A 99 -20.91 4.62 1.25
C PHE A 99 -21.36 3.68 0.12
N ARG A 100 -20.59 2.61 -0.09
CA ARG A 100 -20.95 1.50 -0.96
C ARG A 100 -20.31 0.22 -0.42
N GLY A 101 -21.13 -0.70 0.08
CA GLY A 101 -20.67 -1.99 0.58
C GLY A 101 -20.47 -3.05 -0.52
N GLN A 102 -19.78 -4.13 -0.15
CA GLN A 102 -19.61 -5.33 -0.95
C GLN A 102 -20.97 -6.00 -1.25
N GLY A 103 -21.60 -5.64 -2.36
CA GLY A 103 -22.90 -6.16 -2.77
C GLY A 103 -23.86 -5.06 -3.20
N ASP A 104 -23.58 -3.81 -2.84
CA ASP A 104 -24.37 -2.68 -3.28
C ASP A 104 -24.14 -2.41 -4.78
N PRO A 105 -25.20 -1.96 -5.49
CA PRO A 105 -25.05 -1.53 -6.88
C PRO A 105 -24.01 -0.41 -6.99
N ALA A 106 -23.36 -0.32 -8.15
CA ALA A 106 -22.46 0.79 -8.42
C ALA A 106 -23.23 2.12 -8.38
N LEU A 107 -22.59 3.15 -7.85
CA LEU A 107 -23.17 4.49 -7.69
C LEU A 107 -22.63 5.42 -8.79
N SER A 108 -23.33 6.52 -9.09
CA SER A 108 -22.79 7.56 -9.99
C SER A 108 -21.63 8.35 -9.37
N THR A 109 -21.38 8.18 -8.07
CA THR A 109 -20.22 8.72 -7.35
C THR A 109 -19.23 7.59 -7.05
N PRO A 110 -17.96 7.90 -6.71
CA PRO A 110 -17.04 6.90 -6.20
C PRO A 110 -17.61 6.23 -4.94
N GLY A 111 -17.24 4.98 -4.69
CA GLY A 111 -17.67 4.22 -3.53
C GLY A 111 -16.57 4.11 -2.47
N VAL A 112 -16.95 4.20 -1.20
CA VAL A 112 -16.07 3.96 -0.05
C VAL A 112 -16.77 3.07 0.98
N PHE A 113 -16.03 2.16 1.60
CA PHE A 113 -16.46 1.50 2.82
C PHE A 113 -15.26 1.16 3.70
N VAL A 114 -15.24 1.73 4.91
CA VAL A 114 -14.20 1.48 5.92
C VAL A 114 -14.83 0.70 7.06
N VAL A 115 -14.17 -0.39 7.47
CA VAL A 115 -14.60 -1.27 8.56
C VAL A 115 -13.42 -1.54 9.50
N SER A 116 -13.65 -1.51 10.80
CA SER A 116 -12.70 -2.01 11.81
C SER A 116 -13.44 -2.54 13.02
N GLY A 117 -13.01 -3.68 13.58
CA GLY A 117 -13.58 -4.25 14.79
C GLY A 117 -15.06 -4.59 14.67
N SER A 118 -15.53 -5.03 13.49
CA SER A 118 -16.95 -5.22 13.13
C SER A 118 -17.80 -3.95 13.03
N PHE A 119 -17.20 -2.76 13.14
CA PHE A 119 -17.87 -1.47 12.97
C PHE A 119 -17.59 -0.89 11.59
N GLY A 120 -18.62 -0.34 10.95
CA GLY A 120 -18.49 0.36 9.67
C GLY A 120 -19.48 1.51 9.57
N CYS A 121 -19.15 2.51 8.76
CA CYS A 121 -20.02 3.67 8.55
C CYS A 121 -20.85 3.51 7.27
N THR A 122 -22.18 3.45 7.40
CA THR A 122 -23.11 3.37 6.26
C THR A 122 -23.53 4.74 5.70
N ASP A 123 -23.12 5.83 6.35
CA ASP A 123 -23.28 7.20 5.84
C ASP A 123 -21.89 7.86 5.71
N ALA A 124 -21.04 7.24 4.90
CA ALA A 124 -19.64 7.64 4.73
C ALA A 124 -19.46 8.69 3.62
N TYR A 125 -18.65 9.71 3.90
CA TYR A 125 -18.20 10.72 2.94
C TYR A 125 -16.69 10.60 2.82
N ALA A 126 -16.15 10.52 1.61
CA ALA A 126 -14.70 10.46 1.46
C ALA A 126 -14.18 11.10 0.18
N ASP A 127 -12.90 11.46 0.23
CA ASP A 127 -12.08 11.73 -0.95
C ASP A 127 -10.88 10.78 -0.89
N PHE A 128 -10.42 10.29 -2.03
CA PHE A 128 -9.22 9.46 -2.09
C PHE A 128 -8.42 9.70 -3.36
N THR A 129 -7.10 9.55 -3.26
CA THR A 129 -6.18 9.68 -4.38
C THR A 129 -5.43 8.38 -4.53
N ILE A 130 -5.42 7.84 -5.74
CA ILE A 130 -4.66 6.66 -6.13
C ILE A 130 -3.48 7.13 -6.96
N ASP A 131 -2.28 7.10 -6.37
CA ASP A 131 -1.04 7.49 -7.03
C ASP A 131 -0.46 6.32 -7.85
N ARG A 132 -0.72 5.08 -7.43
CA ARG A 132 -0.36 3.86 -8.17
C ARG A 132 -1.46 2.80 -8.04
N LEU A 133 -1.78 2.16 -9.16
CA LEU A 133 -2.65 0.98 -9.23
C LEU A 133 -2.28 0.18 -10.47
N ASP A 134 -1.45 -0.84 -10.28
CA ASP A 134 -0.97 -1.71 -11.36
C ASP A 134 -0.48 -3.07 -10.81
N ALA A 135 0.22 -3.84 -11.65
CA ALA A 135 0.74 -5.15 -11.27
C ALA A 135 1.78 -5.09 -10.14
N SER A 136 2.52 -3.99 -10.02
CA SER A 136 3.54 -3.78 -8.98
C SER A 136 2.94 -3.43 -7.63
N GLY A 137 1.71 -2.92 -7.58
CA GLY A 137 0.96 -2.73 -6.35
C GLY A 137 0.06 -1.50 -6.33
N VAL A 138 -0.14 -0.96 -5.13
CA VAL A 138 -1.06 0.14 -4.85
C VAL A 138 -0.39 1.19 -3.98
N ASP A 139 -0.62 2.45 -4.31
CA ASP A 139 -0.23 3.60 -3.49
C ASP A 139 -1.42 4.56 -3.47
N LEU A 140 -1.97 4.83 -2.30
CA LEU A 140 -3.13 5.70 -2.16
C LEU A 140 -3.23 6.37 -0.81
N THR A 141 -3.99 7.46 -0.80
CA THR A 141 -4.41 8.17 0.40
C THR A 141 -5.92 8.36 0.40
N PHE A 142 -6.53 8.45 1.58
CA PHE A 142 -7.95 8.75 1.71
C PHE A 142 -8.23 9.66 2.91
N VAL A 143 -9.32 10.42 2.82
CA VAL A 143 -9.92 11.16 3.91
C VAL A 143 -11.37 10.71 4.02
N GLN A 144 -11.75 10.10 5.12
CA GLN A 144 -13.10 9.59 5.37
C GLN A 144 -13.73 10.31 6.55
N ARG A 145 -15.04 10.55 6.45
CA ARG A 145 -15.91 11.11 7.48
C ARG A 145 -17.18 10.28 7.59
N CYS A 146 -17.78 10.23 8.76
CA CYS A 146 -18.99 9.44 9.01
C CYS A 146 -20.15 10.30 9.49
N GLY A 147 -21.34 10.09 8.92
CA GLY A 147 -22.59 10.72 9.33
C GLY A 147 -22.81 12.15 8.81
N ALA A 148 -21.74 12.86 8.47
CA ALA A 148 -21.82 14.18 7.84
C ALA A 148 -20.56 14.49 7.00
N PRO A 149 -20.66 15.36 5.98
CA PRO A 149 -19.52 15.76 5.15
C PRO A 149 -18.47 16.60 5.90
N ASP A 150 -18.82 17.17 7.06
CA ASP A 150 -17.95 17.96 7.94
C ASP A 150 -17.68 17.27 9.28
N ALA A 151 -18.06 16.00 9.43
CA ALA A 151 -17.76 15.20 10.62
C ALA A 151 -16.23 15.00 10.80
N PRO A 152 -15.78 14.61 12.02
CA PRO A 152 -14.37 14.34 12.27
C PRO A 152 -13.76 13.39 11.24
N ALA A 153 -12.60 13.75 10.72
CA ALA A 153 -11.96 13.05 9.62
C ALA A 153 -10.99 11.97 10.10
N THR A 154 -10.99 10.84 9.40
CA THR A 154 -9.90 9.88 9.38
C THR A 154 -9.08 10.07 8.12
N ARG A 155 -7.77 10.19 8.25
CA ARG A 155 -6.81 10.25 7.14
C ARG A 155 -6.02 8.97 7.12
N GLY A 156 -6.00 8.28 6.00
CA GLY A 156 -5.24 7.04 5.85
C GLY A 156 -4.40 7.00 4.59
N GLU A 157 -3.40 6.13 4.64
CA GLU A 157 -2.43 5.88 3.57
C GLU A 157 -2.18 4.38 3.45
N VAL A 158 -1.95 3.95 2.21
CA VAL A 158 -1.62 2.56 1.88
C VAL A 158 -0.44 2.60 0.92
N HIS A 159 0.65 1.97 1.31
CA HIS A 159 1.78 1.69 0.43
C HIS A 159 1.94 0.18 0.33
N PHE A 160 1.60 -0.37 -0.83
CA PHE A 160 1.67 -1.81 -1.09
C PHE A 160 2.45 -2.06 -2.37
N THR A 161 3.56 -2.80 -2.26
CA THR A 161 4.34 -3.33 -3.39
C THR A 161 4.46 -4.83 -3.29
N ARG A 162 4.40 -5.51 -4.44
CA ARG A 162 4.53 -6.96 -4.56
C ARG A 162 5.96 -7.42 -4.80
#